data_AF-D1B108-F1
#
_entry.id   AF-D1B108-F1
#
_cell.length_a   1.000
_cell.length_b   1.000
_cell.length_c   1.000
_cell.angle_alpha   90.00
_cell.angle_beta   90.00
_cell.angle_gamma   90.00
#
_symmetry.space_group_name_H-M   'P 1'
#
loop_
_entity.id
_entity.type
_entity.pdbx_description
1 polymer ?
#
loop_
_entity_poly.entity_id
_entity_poly.type
_entity_poly.pdbx_seq_one_letter_code
_entity_poly.pdbx_strand_id
1 'polypeptide(L)'
;MDSIAQRAKSLEKELIETRRFFHQHPETGWFTFFTTAKIIEKLKTYGYTLKMGREIMVPEARQGVGSKEALEEALLRAKKLLSPEEYTLLDVMEDGLTGVIAELDTGREGPCIAFRFDIDAVDVTESKDLAHRPFKEGFRADIDGIAHTCGHDGHITIGLGLAKLISEHKEDFKGTFRFIFQTAEEGTRGAVAMEKAGILKGVDYLLGAHIGFQSKKSGGLICGVNNFLATSKFDVTFHGTSAHAAGAPEEGANALLAAAEAALLMHGITRHSQGITRINVGVLKAGEGRNVIAPNAFMACETRGVTTELNDFMKAKCMNILEGVSKIHSVGYSVKDVGGTSGGDSSPFITDVYEKAALASPFIDKDSIVKTCDFGACEDFAHFMQAVQNQGGQSGYMMIGAKLEAGHHNQSFDFDESCLVTGVDLFLRAAYMLGAQ
;
A
#
# COMPACT_ATOMS: atom_id res chain seq x y z
N MET A 1 -31.36 -12.86 -7.36
CA MET A 1 -30.15 -12.82 -6.51
C MET A 1 -30.09 -14.14 -5.77
N ASP A 2 -28.93 -14.80 -5.78
CA ASP A 2 -28.68 -16.02 -4.99
C ASP A 2 -28.42 -15.69 -3.52
N SER A 3 -28.17 -16.71 -2.70
CA SER A 3 -27.95 -16.54 -1.25
C SER A 3 -26.71 -15.69 -0.94
N ILE A 4 -25.64 -15.83 -1.71
CA ILE A 4 -24.40 -15.06 -1.52
C ILE A 4 -24.67 -13.57 -1.78
N ALA A 5 -25.33 -13.24 -2.89
CA ALA A 5 -25.68 -11.87 -3.22
C ALA A 5 -26.64 -11.25 -2.19
N GLN A 6 -27.58 -12.02 -1.66
CA GLN A 6 -28.49 -11.56 -0.60
C GLN A 6 -27.73 -11.21 0.69
N ARG A 7 -26.73 -12.02 1.07
CA ARG A 7 -25.87 -11.75 2.24
C ARG A 7 -25.09 -10.45 2.05
N ALA A 8 -24.39 -10.29 0.92
CA ALA A 8 -23.66 -9.05 0.63
C ALA A 8 -24.59 -7.81 0.60
N LYS A 9 -25.76 -7.92 -0.05
CA LYS A 9 -26.73 -6.82 -0.15
C LYS A 9 -27.34 -6.44 1.20
N SER A 10 -27.51 -7.40 2.12
CA SER A 10 -28.03 -7.11 3.46
C SER A 10 -27.13 -6.19 4.29
N LEU A 11 -25.82 -6.12 3.95
CA LEU A 11 -24.88 -5.21 4.60
C LEU A 11 -24.82 -3.82 3.97
N GLU A 12 -25.55 -3.53 2.88
CA GLU A 12 -25.39 -2.28 2.10
C GLU A 12 -25.39 -1.01 2.95
N LYS A 13 -26.38 -0.88 3.85
CA LYS A 13 -26.47 0.30 4.73
C LYS A 13 -25.26 0.40 5.68
N GLU A 14 -24.87 -0.72 6.29
CA GLU A 14 -23.71 -0.78 7.19
C GLU A 14 -22.40 -0.50 6.46
N LEU A 15 -22.26 -0.94 5.21
CA LEU A 15 -21.09 -0.66 4.38
C LEU A 15 -20.99 0.84 4.09
N ILE A 16 -22.09 1.49 3.69
CA ILE A 16 -22.11 2.93 3.44
C ILE A 16 -21.74 3.71 4.71
N GLU A 17 -22.36 3.36 5.85
CA GLU A 17 -22.06 4.00 7.14
C GLU A 17 -20.59 3.80 7.56
N THR A 18 -20.06 2.59 7.37
CA THR A 18 -18.67 2.26 7.69
C THR A 18 -17.69 3.02 6.79
N ARG A 19 -17.93 3.09 5.49
CA ARG A 19 -17.10 3.86 4.56
C ARG A 19 -17.06 5.32 5.00
N ARG A 20 -18.23 5.94 5.18
CA ARG A 20 -18.33 7.36 5.52
C ARG A 20 -17.63 7.67 6.85
N PHE A 21 -17.74 6.77 7.83
CA PHE A 21 -17.00 6.88 9.10
C PHE A 21 -15.48 6.93 8.89
N PHE A 22 -14.90 5.99 8.13
CA PHE A 22 -13.46 6.01 7.87
C PHE A 22 -13.05 7.18 6.96
N HIS A 23 -13.89 7.56 6.00
CA HIS A 23 -13.67 8.71 5.13
C HIS A 23 -13.52 10.02 5.91
N GLN A 24 -14.33 10.21 6.96
CA GLN A 24 -14.29 11.39 7.82
C GLN A 24 -13.02 11.50 8.65
N HIS A 25 -12.36 10.37 8.95
CA HIS A 25 -11.23 10.32 9.88
C HIS A 25 -9.97 9.75 9.22
N PRO A 26 -9.50 10.35 8.11
CA PRO A 26 -8.38 9.81 7.37
C PRO A 26 -7.07 9.95 8.17
N GLU A 27 -6.15 9.01 7.96
CA GLU A 27 -4.81 8.98 8.56
C GLU A 27 -3.79 8.51 7.53
N THR A 28 -2.60 9.10 7.51
CA THR A 28 -1.55 8.74 6.54
C THR A 28 -0.80 7.47 6.95
N GLY A 29 -0.10 6.87 5.99
CA GLY A 29 0.67 5.64 6.20
C GLY A 29 1.62 5.73 7.40
N TRP A 30 1.74 4.61 8.14
CA TRP A 30 2.41 4.48 9.44
C TRP A 30 1.70 5.13 10.63
N PHE A 31 0.83 6.11 10.38
CA PHE A 31 0.13 6.87 11.41
C PHE A 31 -1.36 6.59 11.47
N THR A 32 -1.78 5.42 10.96
CA THR A 32 -3.17 4.94 10.94
C THR A 32 -3.64 4.41 12.31
N PHE A 33 -3.36 5.13 13.39
CA PHE A 33 -3.62 4.69 14.77
C PHE A 33 -5.11 4.55 15.07
N PHE A 34 -5.90 5.60 14.82
CA PHE A 34 -7.34 5.58 15.06
C PHE A 34 -8.02 4.54 14.16
N THR A 35 -7.68 4.53 12.87
CA THR A 35 -8.24 3.61 11.88
C THR A 35 -7.96 2.16 12.28
N THR A 36 -6.71 1.84 12.65
CA THR A 36 -6.33 0.50 13.10
C THR A 36 -7.11 0.09 14.35
N ALA A 37 -7.22 0.98 15.34
CA ALA A 37 -7.98 0.71 16.57
C ALA A 37 -9.46 0.41 16.28
N LYS A 38 -10.11 1.17 15.39
CA LYS A 38 -11.52 0.94 15.02
C LYS A 38 -11.74 -0.34 14.21
N ILE A 39 -10.78 -0.72 13.37
CA ILE A 39 -10.79 -2.02 12.67
C ILE A 39 -10.66 -3.16 13.70
N ILE A 40 -9.72 -3.05 14.64
CA ILE A 40 -9.52 -4.02 15.74
C ILE A 40 -10.81 -4.23 16.52
N GLU A 41 -11.47 -3.17 16.96
CA GLU A 41 -12.70 -3.29 17.75
C GLU A 41 -13.81 -4.03 16.99
N LYS A 42 -14.01 -3.74 15.70
CA LYS A 42 -14.97 -4.48 14.87
C LYS A 42 -14.59 -5.96 14.75
N LEU A 43 -13.34 -6.27 14.41
CA LEU A 43 -12.89 -7.66 14.25
C LEU A 43 -12.96 -8.47 15.55
N LYS A 44 -12.74 -7.84 16.72
CA LYS A 44 -12.96 -8.48 18.03
C LYS A 44 -14.41 -8.92 18.19
N THR A 45 -15.38 -8.08 17.81
CA THR A 45 -16.81 -8.45 17.88
C THR A 45 -17.18 -9.60 16.95
N TYR A 46 -16.42 -9.79 15.87
CA TYR A 46 -16.61 -10.90 14.93
C TYR A 46 -15.87 -12.17 15.37
N GLY A 47 -15.15 -12.17 16.50
CA GLY A 47 -14.50 -13.35 17.05
C GLY A 47 -13.19 -13.74 16.39
N TYR A 48 -12.50 -12.81 15.72
CA TYR A 48 -11.19 -13.07 15.11
C TYR A 48 -10.06 -13.06 16.16
N THR A 49 -9.05 -13.89 15.93
CA THR A 49 -7.76 -13.78 16.63
C THR A 49 -6.92 -12.70 15.96
N LEU A 50 -6.41 -11.73 16.73
CA LEU A 50 -5.74 -10.54 16.18
C LEU A 50 -4.24 -10.57 16.48
N LYS A 51 -3.44 -10.15 15.49
CA LYS A 51 -2.00 -9.89 15.64
C LYS A 51 -1.72 -8.43 15.26
N MET A 52 -0.83 -7.77 16.01
CA MET A 52 -0.59 -6.33 15.93
C MET A 52 0.88 -5.99 16.21
N GLY A 53 1.28 -4.75 15.94
CA GLY A 53 2.59 -4.25 16.33
C GLY A 53 3.74 -5.09 15.75
N ARG A 54 4.68 -5.49 16.61
CA ARG A 54 5.85 -6.29 16.24
C ARG A 54 5.53 -7.71 15.74
N GLU A 55 4.33 -8.24 16.00
CA GLU A 55 3.93 -9.55 15.48
C GLU A 55 3.65 -9.53 13.98
N ILE A 56 3.34 -8.35 13.43
CA ILE A 56 2.92 -8.21 12.03
C ILE A 56 3.88 -7.34 11.22
N MET A 57 4.88 -6.75 11.86
CA MET A 57 5.76 -5.78 11.23
C MET A 57 7.14 -5.76 11.88
N VAL A 58 8.20 -5.78 11.07
CA VAL A 58 9.58 -5.59 11.51
C VAL A 58 9.90 -4.09 11.53
N PRO A 59 10.11 -3.46 12.70
CA PRO A 59 10.25 -2.00 12.79
C PRO A 59 11.40 -1.43 11.97
N GLU A 60 12.53 -2.15 11.90
CA GLU A 60 13.75 -1.75 11.21
C GLU A 60 13.62 -1.89 9.68
N ALA A 61 12.63 -2.64 9.20
CA ALA A 61 12.34 -2.78 7.78
C ALA A 61 11.41 -1.69 7.24
N ARG A 62 10.83 -0.86 8.11
CA ARG A 62 9.91 0.20 7.69
C ARG A 62 10.67 1.30 6.96
N GLN A 63 10.11 1.69 5.81
CA GLN A 63 10.66 2.72 4.96
C GLN A 63 9.79 3.97 5.06
N GLY A 64 10.40 5.16 5.02
CA GLY A 64 9.65 6.42 4.96
C GLY A 64 8.68 6.67 6.12
N VAL A 65 9.06 6.35 7.37
CA VAL A 65 8.21 6.45 8.59
C VAL A 65 7.82 7.89 8.98
N GLY A 66 8.36 8.92 8.31
CA GLY A 66 8.12 10.31 8.68
C GLY A 66 8.99 10.79 9.85
N SER A 67 8.63 11.93 10.45
CA SER A 67 9.37 12.53 11.57
C SER A 67 8.73 12.21 12.92
N LYS A 68 9.48 12.45 14.02
CA LYS A 68 8.97 12.25 15.38
C LYS A 68 7.83 13.21 15.70
N GLU A 69 7.92 14.43 15.20
CA GLU A 69 6.90 15.46 15.39
C GLU A 69 5.58 15.04 14.72
N ALA A 70 5.65 14.52 13.49
CA ALA A 70 4.46 13.99 12.80
C ALA A 70 3.85 12.78 13.55
N LEU A 71 4.68 11.89 14.11
CA LEU A 71 4.21 10.79 14.97
C LEU A 71 3.48 11.31 16.21
N GLU A 72 4.05 12.29 16.91
CA GLU A 72 3.46 12.88 18.12
C GLU A 72 2.12 13.58 17.81
N GLU A 73 2.04 14.31 16.70
CA GLU A 73 0.80 14.95 16.23
C GLU A 73 -0.28 13.92 15.89
N ALA A 74 0.09 12.84 15.19
CA ALA A 74 -0.82 11.76 14.87
C ALA A 74 -1.35 11.05 16.13
N LEU A 75 -0.48 10.74 17.09
CA LEU A 75 -0.87 10.13 18.37
C LEU A 75 -1.80 11.06 19.17
N LEU A 76 -1.53 12.36 19.18
CA LEU A 76 -2.40 13.33 19.85
C LEU A 76 -3.78 13.39 19.18
N ARG A 77 -3.84 13.34 17.85
CA ARG A 77 -5.11 13.28 17.12
C ARG A 77 -5.86 11.97 17.42
N ALA A 78 -5.19 10.83 17.35
CA ALA A 78 -5.79 9.53 17.66
C ALA A 78 -6.39 9.51 19.08
N LYS A 79 -5.67 10.02 20.09
CA LYS A 79 -6.17 10.13 21.47
C LYS A 79 -7.43 11.01 21.61
N LYS A 80 -7.60 12.03 20.77
CA LYS A 80 -8.81 12.87 20.77
C LYS A 80 -10.02 12.14 20.17
N LEU A 81 -9.80 11.20 19.26
CA LEU A 81 -10.86 10.46 18.56
C LEU A 81 -11.20 9.13 19.24
N LEU A 82 -10.24 8.53 19.95
CA LEU A 82 -10.40 7.27 20.68
C LEU A 82 -10.99 7.47 22.07
N SER A 83 -11.71 6.46 22.56
CA SER A 83 -12.11 6.40 23.95
C SER A 83 -10.92 5.98 24.84
N PRO A 84 -10.91 6.33 26.14
CA PRO A 84 -9.80 6.00 27.04
C PRO A 84 -9.47 4.50 27.12
N GLU A 85 -10.46 3.62 26.94
CA GLU A 85 -10.29 2.17 26.97
C GLU A 85 -9.46 1.67 25.77
N GLU A 86 -9.52 2.37 24.64
CA GLU A 86 -8.81 2.04 23.41
C GLU A 86 -7.34 2.47 23.43
N TYR A 87 -6.92 3.30 24.40
CA TYR A 87 -5.55 3.83 24.46
C TYR A 87 -4.50 2.73 24.60
N THR A 88 -4.85 1.60 25.20
CA THR A 88 -3.96 0.43 25.31
C THR A 88 -3.51 -0.11 23.94
N LEU A 89 -4.29 0.11 22.88
CA LEU A 89 -3.89 -0.27 21.52
C LEU A 89 -2.78 0.62 20.96
N LEU A 90 -2.68 1.87 21.43
CA LEU A 90 -1.62 2.79 20.99
C LEU A 90 -0.24 2.33 21.47
N ASP A 91 -0.18 1.70 22.65
CA ASP A 91 1.07 1.16 23.21
C ASP A 91 1.58 -0.01 22.36
N VAL A 92 0.67 -0.83 21.81
CA VAL A 92 1.03 -1.96 20.92
C VAL A 92 1.49 -1.46 19.55
N MET A 93 0.93 -0.35 19.07
CA MET A 93 1.29 0.29 17.80
C MET A 93 2.50 1.24 17.94
N GLU A 94 3.39 1.00 18.91
CA GLU A 94 4.54 1.86 19.21
C GLU A 94 5.29 2.30 17.94
N ASP A 95 5.73 3.56 17.93
CA ASP A 95 6.47 4.16 16.81
C ASP A 95 5.78 4.07 15.43
N GLY A 96 4.46 3.85 15.35
CA GLY A 96 3.72 3.74 14.08
C GLY A 96 3.67 2.32 13.52
N LEU A 97 3.71 1.30 14.38
CA LEU A 97 3.48 -0.10 14.01
C LEU A 97 1.97 -0.39 13.88
N THR A 98 1.31 0.40 13.04
CA THR A 98 -0.13 0.33 12.79
C THR A 98 -0.47 -0.73 11.73
N GLY A 99 -1.77 -1.04 11.58
CA GLY A 99 -2.26 -2.19 10.84
C GLY A 99 -2.62 -3.36 11.75
N VAL A 100 -3.35 -4.34 11.20
CA VAL A 100 -3.80 -5.52 11.95
C VAL A 100 -3.95 -6.74 11.04
N ILE A 101 -3.53 -7.89 11.55
CA ILE A 101 -3.87 -9.18 10.95
C ILE A 101 -4.98 -9.84 11.77
N ALA A 102 -6.05 -10.25 11.11
CA ALA A 102 -7.16 -10.99 11.71
C ALA A 102 -7.17 -12.43 11.18
N GLU A 103 -7.22 -13.42 12.05
CA GLU A 103 -7.30 -14.84 11.70
C GLU A 103 -8.57 -15.48 12.25
N LEU A 104 -9.26 -16.22 11.37
CA LEU A 104 -10.36 -17.11 11.73
C LEU A 104 -10.03 -18.53 11.26
N ASP A 105 -9.72 -19.39 12.22
CA ASP A 105 -9.59 -20.83 11.99
C ASP A 105 -10.98 -21.49 12.06
N THR A 106 -11.37 -22.17 11.00
CA THR A 106 -12.62 -22.93 10.92
C THR A 106 -12.62 -24.16 11.84
N GLY A 107 -11.44 -24.63 12.28
CA GLY A 107 -11.24 -25.89 12.99
C GLY A 107 -11.27 -27.12 12.09
N ARG A 108 -11.36 -26.91 10.76
CA ARG A 108 -11.40 -27.96 9.74
C ARG A 108 -10.19 -27.81 8.83
N GLU A 109 -9.55 -28.93 8.50
CA GLU A 109 -8.39 -28.94 7.60
C GLU A 109 -8.76 -28.37 6.23
N GLY A 110 -7.93 -27.46 5.73
CA GLY A 110 -8.16 -26.74 4.48
C GLY A 110 -7.10 -25.66 4.25
N PRO A 111 -7.22 -24.90 3.15
CA PRO A 111 -6.23 -23.90 2.78
C PRO A 111 -6.26 -22.68 3.70
N CYS A 112 -5.16 -21.93 3.73
CA CYS A 112 -5.13 -20.58 4.26
C CYS A 112 -5.44 -19.57 3.13
N ILE A 113 -6.59 -18.91 3.23
CA ILE A 113 -7.05 -17.88 2.30
C ILE A 113 -6.85 -16.52 2.94
N ALA A 114 -6.00 -15.68 2.35
CA ALA A 114 -5.71 -14.33 2.80
C ALA A 114 -6.37 -13.28 1.91
N PHE A 115 -6.92 -12.23 2.52
CA PHE A 115 -7.45 -11.04 1.85
C PHE A 115 -6.72 -9.80 2.33
N ARG A 116 -6.26 -8.94 1.42
CA ARG A 116 -5.58 -7.67 1.76
C ARG A 116 -6.47 -6.47 1.50
N PHE A 117 -6.45 -5.54 2.45
CA PHE A 117 -7.07 -4.23 2.38
C PHE A 117 -6.08 -3.20 2.94
N ASP A 118 -5.69 -2.21 2.14
CA ASP A 118 -4.93 -1.05 2.61
C ASP A 118 -5.86 -0.09 3.39
N ILE A 119 -5.27 0.70 4.29
CA ILE A 119 -6.04 1.49 5.25
C ILE A 119 -5.61 2.95 5.36
N ASP A 120 -4.50 3.34 4.73
CA ASP A 120 -3.99 4.70 4.80
C ASP A 120 -4.67 5.65 3.80
N ALA A 121 -4.66 6.93 4.14
CA ALA A 121 -5.08 8.04 3.31
C ALA A 121 -3.86 8.73 2.66
N VAL A 122 -4.13 9.73 1.82
CA VAL A 122 -3.09 10.50 1.12
C VAL A 122 -3.05 11.96 1.55
N ASP A 123 -1.91 12.60 1.30
CA ASP A 123 -1.66 14.02 1.57
C ASP A 123 -2.41 14.95 0.57
N VAL A 124 -3.73 15.03 0.72
CA VAL A 124 -4.62 15.85 -0.11
C VAL A 124 -5.65 16.55 0.78
N THR A 125 -5.80 17.87 0.62
CA THR A 125 -6.93 18.59 1.21
C THR A 125 -8.19 18.33 0.41
N GLU A 126 -9.17 17.65 1.01
CA GLU A 126 -10.44 17.36 0.35
C GLU A 126 -11.25 18.64 0.08
N SER A 127 -11.95 18.66 -1.06
CA SER A 127 -12.74 19.82 -1.51
C SER A 127 -13.82 20.23 -0.51
N LYS A 128 -14.04 21.54 -0.39
CA LYS A 128 -15.14 22.17 0.37
C LYS A 128 -16.22 22.74 -0.56
N ASP A 129 -16.22 22.35 -1.83
CA ASP A 129 -17.24 22.76 -2.81
C ASP A 129 -18.59 22.09 -2.48
N LEU A 130 -19.70 22.83 -2.59
CA LEU A 130 -21.05 22.30 -2.42
C LEU A 130 -21.44 21.23 -3.46
N ALA A 131 -20.73 21.18 -4.59
CA ALA A 131 -20.86 20.12 -5.58
C ALA A 131 -20.15 18.82 -5.17
N HIS A 132 -19.19 18.89 -4.24
CA HIS A 132 -18.47 17.72 -3.74
C HIS A 132 -19.36 16.94 -2.76
N ARG A 133 -19.76 15.72 -3.12
CA ARG A 133 -20.76 14.93 -2.38
C ARG A 133 -20.39 14.72 -0.91
N PRO A 134 -19.16 14.30 -0.54
CA PRO A 134 -18.75 14.21 0.86
C PRO A 134 -18.94 15.50 1.66
N PHE A 135 -18.63 16.67 1.08
CA PHE A 135 -18.87 17.95 1.74
C PHE A 135 -20.36 18.25 1.88
N LYS A 136 -21.11 18.08 0.78
CA LYS A 136 -22.56 18.32 0.74
C LYS A 136 -23.35 17.44 1.72
N GLU A 137 -22.97 16.17 1.84
CA GLU A 137 -23.65 15.19 2.68
C GLU A 137 -23.05 15.07 4.09
N GLY A 138 -22.03 15.87 4.41
CA GLY A 138 -21.48 16.00 5.76
C GLY A 138 -20.56 14.86 6.20
N PHE A 139 -19.91 14.16 5.26
CA PHE A 139 -18.95 13.09 5.54
C PHE A 139 -17.53 13.33 4.98
N ARG A 140 -17.21 14.56 4.55
CA ARG A 140 -15.84 15.00 4.24
C ARG A 140 -14.88 14.72 5.42
N ALA A 141 -13.61 14.49 5.11
CA ALA A 141 -12.50 14.50 6.04
C ALA A 141 -12.59 15.65 7.05
N ASP A 142 -12.35 15.34 8.32
CA ASP A 142 -12.38 16.27 9.47
C ASP A 142 -11.08 17.08 9.63
N ILE A 143 -10.09 16.83 8.78
CA ILE A 143 -8.77 17.44 8.80
C ILE A 143 -8.41 17.93 7.39
N ASP A 144 -7.73 19.07 7.30
CA ASP A 144 -7.17 19.57 6.04
C ASP A 144 -5.80 18.91 5.79
N GLY A 145 -5.45 18.70 4.52
CA GLY A 145 -4.19 18.09 4.11
C GLY A 145 -4.17 16.56 4.07
N ILE A 146 -5.20 15.86 4.59
CA ILE A 146 -5.26 14.39 4.56
C ILE A 146 -6.68 13.95 4.15
N ALA A 147 -6.80 13.05 3.17
CA ALA A 147 -8.08 12.53 2.70
C ALA A 147 -7.97 11.16 2.03
N HIS A 148 -9.02 10.34 2.09
CA HIS A 148 -9.11 9.07 1.37
C HIS A 148 -9.45 9.29 -0.11
N THR A 149 -8.48 9.82 -0.88
CA THR A 149 -8.65 10.07 -2.33
C THR A 149 -8.09 8.95 -3.22
N CYS A 150 -7.80 7.80 -2.63
CA CYS A 150 -7.46 6.55 -3.32
C CYS A 150 -8.51 5.45 -3.13
N GLY A 151 -9.51 5.64 -2.25
CA GLY A 151 -10.60 4.68 -2.00
C GLY A 151 -10.33 3.65 -0.91
N HIS A 152 -9.27 3.80 -0.12
CA HIS A 152 -8.90 2.87 0.95
C HIS A 152 -9.95 2.81 2.08
N ASP A 153 -10.73 3.87 2.29
CA ASP A 153 -11.96 3.84 3.12
C ASP A 153 -12.97 2.79 2.63
N GLY A 154 -13.11 2.65 1.30
CA GLY A 154 -13.88 1.60 0.66
C GLY A 154 -13.24 0.22 0.81
N HIS A 155 -11.92 0.11 0.72
CA HIS A 155 -11.20 -1.16 0.89
C HIS A 155 -11.35 -1.68 2.33
N ILE A 156 -11.13 -0.84 3.34
CA ILE A 156 -11.40 -1.15 4.77
C ILE A 156 -12.83 -1.69 4.92
N THR A 157 -13.80 -0.97 4.33
CA THR A 157 -15.21 -1.29 4.43
C THR A 157 -15.56 -2.65 3.82
N ILE A 158 -15.04 -2.95 2.63
CA ILE A 158 -15.22 -4.26 1.98
C ILE A 158 -14.59 -5.36 2.84
N GLY A 159 -13.39 -5.13 3.38
CA GLY A 159 -12.69 -6.09 4.23
C GLY A 159 -13.46 -6.42 5.50
N LEU A 160 -14.00 -5.41 6.19
CA LEU A 160 -14.82 -5.61 7.39
C LEU A 160 -16.15 -6.31 7.09
N GLY A 161 -16.80 -5.94 5.99
CA GLY A 161 -18.03 -6.61 5.54
C GLY A 161 -17.82 -8.08 5.21
N LEU A 162 -16.72 -8.39 4.50
CA LEU A 162 -16.33 -9.77 4.21
C LEU A 162 -15.98 -10.54 5.48
N ALA A 163 -15.20 -9.95 6.39
CA ALA A 163 -14.81 -10.59 7.66
C ALA A 163 -16.03 -10.97 8.51
N LYS A 164 -17.03 -10.07 8.57
CA LYS A 164 -18.30 -10.31 9.23
C LYS A 164 -19.04 -11.52 8.63
N LEU A 165 -19.25 -11.53 7.31
CA LEU A 165 -19.98 -12.62 6.64
C LEU A 165 -19.26 -13.97 6.75
N ILE A 166 -17.92 -13.99 6.65
CA ILE A 166 -17.15 -15.23 6.83
C ILE A 166 -17.30 -15.74 8.27
N SER A 167 -17.32 -14.87 9.28
CA SER A 167 -17.51 -15.28 10.67
C SER A 167 -18.93 -15.81 10.92
N GLU A 168 -19.96 -15.08 10.47
CA GLU A 168 -21.38 -15.49 10.62
C GLU A 168 -21.69 -16.81 9.90
N HIS A 169 -20.94 -17.13 8.85
CA HIS A 169 -21.07 -18.35 8.06
C HIS A 169 -19.84 -19.26 8.15
N LYS A 170 -19.11 -19.20 9.27
CA LYS A 170 -17.92 -20.02 9.52
C LYS A 170 -18.15 -21.49 9.19
N GLU A 171 -19.35 -21.99 9.47
CA GLU A 171 -19.74 -23.38 9.25
C GLU A 171 -19.75 -23.81 7.78
N ASP A 172 -19.80 -22.88 6.83
CA ASP A 172 -19.78 -23.19 5.40
C ASP A 172 -18.36 -23.46 4.85
N PHE A 173 -17.31 -23.20 5.64
CA PHE A 173 -15.93 -23.16 5.16
C PHE A 173 -14.95 -24.11 5.87
N LYS A 174 -13.83 -24.44 5.23
CA LYS A 174 -12.70 -25.16 5.83
C LYS A 174 -11.40 -24.37 5.69
N GLY A 175 -10.39 -24.68 6.51
CA GLY A 175 -9.11 -24.00 6.55
C GLY A 175 -9.12 -22.75 7.42
N THR A 176 -8.30 -21.77 7.06
CA THR A 176 -8.11 -20.53 7.82
C THR A 176 -8.31 -19.31 6.92
N PHE A 177 -9.04 -18.32 7.42
CA PHE A 177 -9.15 -17.02 6.75
C PHE A 177 -8.27 -15.99 7.45
N ARG A 178 -7.42 -15.31 6.67
CA ARG A 178 -6.54 -14.25 7.15
C ARG A 178 -6.92 -12.92 6.50
N PHE A 179 -7.14 -11.89 7.30
CA PHE A 179 -7.41 -10.54 6.82
C PHE A 179 -6.20 -9.66 7.13
N ILE A 180 -5.63 -9.04 6.11
CA ILE A 180 -4.45 -8.17 6.19
C ILE A 180 -4.94 -6.74 6.00
N PHE A 181 -5.09 -5.99 7.11
CA PHE A 181 -5.35 -4.56 7.07
C PHE A 181 -4.02 -3.82 7.13
N GLN A 182 -3.50 -3.48 5.95
CA GLN A 182 -2.16 -2.96 5.73
C GLN A 182 -2.13 -1.43 5.84
N THR A 183 -1.14 -0.88 6.54
CA THR A 183 -0.82 0.55 6.51
C THR A 183 0.25 0.87 5.45
N ALA A 184 0.36 2.14 5.07
CA ALA A 184 1.45 2.67 4.25
C ALA A 184 1.58 2.02 2.86
N GLU A 185 0.45 1.69 2.22
CA GLU A 185 0.45 1.38 0.79
C GLU A 185 0.95 2.58 0.00
N GLU A 186 0.48 3.79 0.36
CA GLU A 186 0.77 4.98 -0.41
C GLU A 186 2.25 5.32 -0.33
N GLY A 187 2.92 5.26 -1.48
CA GLY A 187 4.37 5.39 -1.57
C GLY A 187 5.14 4.06 -1.51
N THR A 188 4.43 2.93 -1.50
CA THR A 188 4.89 1.54 -1.53
C THR A 188 5.85 1.21 -0.40
N ARG A 189 5.34 1.13 0.84
CA ARG A 189 6.21 1.04 2.04
C ARG A 189 5.78 -0.03 3.03
N GLY A 190 4.47 -0.25 3.19
CA GLY A 190 3.90 -1.15 4.20
C GLY A 190 4.26 -2.61 3.97
N ALA A 191 4.09 -3.07 2.73
CA ALA A 191 4.14 -4.50 2.42
C ALA A 191 5.51 -5.11 2.75
N VAL A 192 6.60 -4.40 2.50
CA VAL A 192 7.97 -4.87 2.75
C VAL A 192 8.22 -5.15 4.24
N ALA A 193 7.73 -4.28 5.13
CA ALA A 193 7.93 -4.45 6.56
C ALA A 193 7.06 -5.56 7.15
N MET A 194 5.86 -5.75 6.60
CA MET A 194 4.93 -6.78 7.05
C MET A 194 5.30 -8.17 6.51
N GLU A 195 5.74 -8.28 5.26
CA GLU A 195 6.24 -9.53 4.67
C GLU A 195 7.36 -10.12 5.51
N LYS A 196 8.34 -9.28 5.90
CA LYS A 196 9.47 -9.69 6.74
C LYS A 196 9.08 -10.19 8.13
N ALA A 197 7.92 -9.80 8.66
CA ALA A 197 7.38 -10.34 9.91
C ALA A 197 6.79 -11.75 9.75
N GLY A 198 6.70 -12.26 8.51
CA GLY A 198 6.23 -13.61 8.21
C GLY A 198 4.71 -13.72 8.12
N ILE A 199 3.97 -12.61 7.93
CA ILE A 199 2.50 -12.62 7.89
C ILE A 199 1.92 -13.46 6.74
N LEU A 200 2.74 -13.76 5.72
CA LEU A 200 2.36 -14.55 4.54
C LEU A 200 2.69 -16.03 4.68
N LYS A 201 3.36 -16.44 5.77
CA LYS A 201 3.70 -17.84 5.99
C LYS A 201 2.44 -18.69 6.01
N GLY A 202 2.47 -19.75 5.20
CA GLY A 202 1.38 -20.72 5.08
C GLY A 202 0.16 -20.23 4.31
N VAL A 203 0.20 -19.05 3.67
CA VAL A 203 -0.87 -18.58 2.78
C VAL A 203 -0.85 -19.35 1.47
N ASP A 204 -1.94 -20.04 1.15
CA ASP A 204 -2.13 -20.75 -0.12
C ASP A 204 -2.71 -19.83 -1.19
N TYR A 205 -3.65 -18.95 -0.81
CA TYR A 205 -4.32 -18.03 -1.71
C TYR A 205 -4.32 -16.61 -1.14
N LEU A 206 -3.73 -15.65 -1.85
CA LEU A 206 -3.75 -14.22 -1.47
C LEU A 206 -4.55 -13.39 -2.47
N LEU A 207 -5.65 -12.81 -2.01
CA LEU A 207 -6.61 -12.05 -2.80
C LEU A 207 -6.54 -10.57 -2.43
N GLY A 208 -6.42 -9.71 -3.44
CA GLY A 208 -6.47 -8.25 -3.29
C GLY A 208 -7.36 -7.62 -4.34
N ALA A 209 -7.77 -6.37 -4.10
CA ALA A 209 -8.53 -5.60 -5.07
C ALA A 209 -8.32 -4.10 -4.89
N HIS A 210 -8.59 -3.35 -5.95
CA HIS A 210 -8.73 -1.90 -5.91
C HIS A 210 -10.10 -1.46 -6.40
N ILE A 211 -10.66 -0.40 -5.83
CA ILE A 211 -11.85 0.27 -6.36
C ILE A 211 -11.43 1.21 -7.50
N GLY A 212 -11.99 0.99 -8.69
CA GLY A 212 -11.84 1.90 -9.83
C GLY A 212 -10.51 1.75 -10.59
N PHE A 213 -9.78 2.87 -10.69
CA PHE A 213 -8.54 3.06 -11.44
C PHE A 213 -8.71 2.88 -12.96
N GLN A 214 -8.50 1.68 -13.49
CA GLN A 214 -8.79 1.38 -14.91
C GLN A 214 -10.23 0.88 -15.13
N SER A 215 -10.86 0.29 -14.10
CA SER A 215 -12.26 -0.14 -14.16
C SER A 215 -13.19 1.00 -13.75
N LYS A 216 -13.56 1.88 -14.70
CA LYS A 216 -14.24 3.17 -14.40
C LYS A 216 -15.77 3.13 -14.39
N LYS A 217 -16.38 1.95 -14.54
CA LYS A 217 -17.83 1.78 -14.64
C LYS A 217 -18.32 0.95 -13.46
N SER A 218 -19.31 1.44 -12.73
CA SER A 218 -19.99 0.66 -11.69
C SER A 218 -20.57 -0.64 -12.28
N GLY A 219 -20.33 -1.77 -11.61
CA GLY A 219 -20.68 -3.09 -12.11
C GLY A 219 -19.69 -3.67 -13.14
N GLY A 220 -18.60 -2.96 -13.45
CA GLY A 220 -17.48 -3.51 -14.21
C GLY A 220 -16.50 -4.28 -13.32
N LEU A 221 -15.66 -5.12 -13.92
CA LEU A 221 -14.57 -5.79 -13.22
C LEU A 221 -13.38 -6.03 -14.16
N ILE A 222 -12.17 -5.80 -13.66
CA ILE A 222 -10.96 -6.39 -14.24
C ILE A 222 -10.53 -7.53 -13.33
N CYS A 223 -10.53 -8.78 -13.84
CA CYS A 223 -10.33 -9.97 -13.01
C CYS A 223 -8.87 -10.19 -12.60
N GLY A 224 -7.90 -9.77 -13.41
CA GLY A 224 -6.48 -9.94 -13.10
C GLY A 224 -5.66 -8.75 -13.55
N VAL A 225 -4.94 -8.16 -12.62
CA VAL A 225 -3.99 -7.09 -12.92
C VAL A 225 -2.59 -7.69 -13.04
N ASN A 226 -1.92 -7.34 -14.14
CA ASN A 226 -0.58 -7.79 -14.51
C ASN A 226 0.36 -6.59 -14.72
N ASN A 227 1.65 -6.86 -14.89
CA ASN A 227 2.66 -5.85 -15.16
C ASN A 227 2.66 -4.73 -14.11
N PHE A 228 2.56 -5.09 -12.83
CA PHE A 228 2.89 -4.16 -11.74
C PHE A 228 4.34 -3.73 -11.90
N LEU A 229 4.59 -2.42 -11.93
CA LEU A 229 5.95 -1.90 -12.09
C LEU A 229 6.72 -2.05 -10.78
N ALA A 230 7.96 -2.52 -10.88
CA ALA A 230 8.88 -2.55 -9.75
C ALA A 230 9.54 -1.17 -9.60
N THR A 231 9.72 -0.74 -8.35
CA THR A 231 10.36 0.54 -8.04
C THR A 231 11.20 0.45 -6.77
N SER A 232 12.24 1.27 -6.69
CA SER A 232 12.97 1.51 -5.45
C SER A 232 13.25 2.99 -5.29
N LYS A 233 12.98 3.51 -4.09
CA LYS A 233 13.20 4.89 -3.70
C LYS A 233 14.27 4.90 -2.62
N PHE A 234 15.32 5.68 -2.83
CA PHE A 234 16.43 5.75 -1.88
C PHE A 234 17.03 7.15 -1.84
N ASP A 235 17.34 7.58 -0.63
CA ASP A 235 18.05 8.81 -0.36
C ASP A 235 19.54 8.50 -0.21
N VAL A 236 20.39 9.39 -0.73
CA VAL A 236 21.83 9.30 -0.62
C VAL A 236 22.34 10.56 0.05
N THR A 237 23.17 10.40 1.09
CA THR A 237 23.91 11.51 1.71
C THR A 237 25.39 11.27 1.54
N PHE A 238 26.10 12.23 0.95
CA PHE A 238 27.56 12.25 0.87
C PHE A 238 28.15 13.12 1.99
N HIS A 239 29.25 12.65 2.59
CA HIS A 239 29.96 13.27 3.69
C HIS A 239 31.44 13.47 3.30
N GLY A 240 31.80 14.70 2.99
CA GLY A 240 33.16 15.13 2.72
C GLY A 240 33.73 16.00 3.83
N THR A 241 34.78 16.75 3.49
CA THR A 241 35.52 17.61 4.44
C THR A 241 35.49 19.04 3.92
N SER A 242 35.10 19.96 4.79
CA SER A 242 35.07 21.38 4.48
C SER A 242 36.49 21.96 4.50
N ALA A 243 36.79 22.83 3.54
CA ALA A 243 38.04 23.58 3.49
C ALA A 243 37.83 24.90 2.73
N HIS A 244 38.75 25.86 2.95
CA HIS A 244 38.73 27.11 2.18
C HIS A 244 39.14 26.81 0.73
N ALA A 245 38.27 27.13 -0.23
CA ALA A 245 38.45 26.72 -1.63
C ALA A 245 39.77 27.21 -2.28
N ALA A 246 40.38 28.26 -1.73
CA ALA A 246 41.68 28.77 -2.19
C ALA A 246 42.82 28.62 -1.15
N GLY A 247 42.50 28.47 0.13
CA GLY A 247 43.47 28.65 1.23
C GLY A 247 44.19 27.36 1.60
N ALA A 248 43.45 26.25 1.53
CA ALA A 248 43.95 24.90 1.74
C ALA A 248 43.05 23.90 0.97
N PRO A 249 42.92 24.04 -0.37
CA PRO A 249 42.03 23.19 -1.16
C PRO A 249 42.35 21.69 -1.04
N GLU A 250 43.61 21.33 -0.80
CA GLU A 250 44.09 19.96 -0.60
C GLU A 250 43.57 19.27 0.67
N GLU A 251 43.05 20.02 1.65
CA GLU A 251 42.46 19.48 2.88
C GLU A 251 40.97 19.13 2.71
N GLY A 252 40.34 19.55 1.61
CA GLY A 252 38.92 19.38 1.36
C GLY A 252 38.58 18.08 0.61
N ALA A 253 37.38 17.56 0.88
CA ALA A 253 36.77 16.48 0.09
C ALA A 253 35.37 16.93 -0.32
N ASN A 254 35.14 17.12 -1.63
CA ASN A 254 34.00 17.87 -2.13
C ASN A 254 32.78 16.98 -2.40
N ALA A 255 31.85 16.93 -1.43
CA ALA A 255 30.62 16.14 -1.53
C ALA A 255 29.68 16.62 -2.65
N LEU A 256 29.71 17.92 -3.01
CA LEU A 256 28.91 18.45 -4.12
C LEU A 256 29.35 17.84 -5.44
N LEU A 257 30.67 17.77 -5.69
CA LEU A 257 31.19 17.19 -6.92
C LEU A 257 30.92 15.69 -6.98
N ALA A 258 31.06 14.98 -5.86
CA ALA A 258 30.67 13.58 -5.75
C ALA A 258 29.19 13.37 -6.14
N ALA A 259 28.26 14.12 -5.53
CA ALA A 259 26.83 14.00 -5.86
C ALA A 259 26.52 14.35 -7.32
N ALA A 260 27.16 15.39 -7.88
CA ALA A 260 26.97 15.78 -9.27
C ALA A 260 27.44 14.69 -10.25
N GLU A 261 28.62 14.11 -10.00
CA GLU A 261 29.15 13.01 -10.82
C GLU A 261 28.28 11.76 -10.69
N ALA A 262 27.89 11.39 -9.46
CA ALA A 262 26.99 10.27 -9.23
C ALA A 262 25.67 10.43 -9.98
N ALA A 263 25.06 11.61 -9.94
CA ALA A 263 23.82 11.88 -10.67
C ALA A 263 23.96 11.66 -12.17
N LEU A 264 25.04 12.18 -12.78
CA LEU A 264 25.31 12.01 -14.21
C LEU A 264 25.55 10.53 -14.57
N LEU A 265 26.38 9.83 -13.79
CA LEU A 265 26.67 8.41 -14.02
C LEU A 265 25.44 7.53 -13.85
N MET A 266 24.59 7.81 -12.86
CA MET A 266 23.32 7.10 -12.66
C MET A 266 22.40 7.24 -13.87
N HIS A 267 22.24 8.45 -14.40
CA HIS A 267 21.47 8.67 -15.63
C HIS A 267 22.15 8.06 -16.88
N GLY A 268 23.46 7.83 -16.83
CA GLY A 268 24.23 7.13 -17.84
C GLY A 268 24.13 5.60 -17.79
N ILE A 269 23.43 5.00 -16.81
CA ILE A 269 23.24 3.54 -16.75
C ILE A 269 22.57 3.05 -18.05
N THR A 270 23.18 2.08 -18.70
CA THR A 270 22.64 1.45 -19.92
C THR A 270 21.28 0.82 -19.64
N ARG A 271 20.31 1.01 -20.55
CA ARG A 271 19.01 0.35 -20.46
C ARG A 271 19.16 -1.16 -20.65
N HIS A 272 18.24 -1.92 -20.05
CA HIS A 272 18.27 -3.38 -20.13
C HIS A 272 17.53 -3.88 -21.38
N SER A 273 18.05 -4.93 -22.04
CA SER A 273 17.45 -5.45 -23.28
C SER A 273 16.13 -6.18 -23.07
N GLN A 274 15.94 -6.77 -21.88
CA GLN A 274 14.75 -7.55 -21.53
C GLN A 274 13.53 -6.69 -21.12
N GLY A 275 13.67 -5.37 -21.03
CA GLY A 275 12.53 -4.53 -20.68
C GLY A 275 12.87 -3.09 -20.34
N ILE A 276 11.82 -2.30 -20.15
CA ILE A 276 11.91 -0.88 -19.85
C ILE A 276 12.46 -0.68 -18.42
N THR A 277 13.52 0.12 -18.30
CA THR A 277 14.06 0.57 -17.01
C THR A 277 14.15 2.09 -16.94
N ARG A 278 14.07 2.63 -15.72
CA ARG A 278 14.20 4.07 -15.42
C ARG A 278 15.09 4.30 -14.20
N ILE A 279 15.71 5.46 -14.16
CA ILE A 279 16.42 6.04 -13.02
C ILE A 279 16.11 7.52 -13.04
N ASN A 280 15.81 8.07 -11.88
CA ASN A 280 15.64 9.49 -11.72
C ASN A 280 16.34 9.95 -10.43
N VAL A 281 17.09 11.05 -10.53
CA VAL A 281 17.59 11.81 -9.38
C VAL A 281 16.69 13.03 -9.31
N GLY A 282 15.66 12.95 -8.48
CA GLY A 282 14.60 13.96 -8.43
C GLY A 282 14.99 15.21 -7.64
N VAL A 283 15.93 15.05 -6.69
CA VAL A 283 16.42 16.15 -5.86
C VAL A 283 17.93 16.02 -5.72
N LEU A 284 18.66 17.13 -5.85
CA LEU A 284 20.07 17.25 -5.47
C LEU A 284 20.26 18.58 -4.73
N LYS A 285 20.80 18.51 -3.51
CA LYS A 285 21.13 19.68 -2.68
C LYS A 285 22.55 19.54 -2.12
N ALA A 286 23.39 20.56 -2.26
CA ALA A 286 24.78 20.49 -1.80
C ALA A 286 25.40 21.86 -1.55
N GLY A 287 26.29 21.94 -0.57
CA GLY A 287 27.03 23.14 -0.21
C GLY A 287 26.20 24.23 0.50
N GLU A 288 26.90 25.15 1.15
CA GLU A 288 26.30 26.25 1.93
C GLU A 288 26.92 27.61 1.59
N GLY A 289 28.22 27.64 1.29
CA GLY A 289 28.97 28.87 1.01
C GLY A 289 29.70 28.81 -0.32
N ARG A 290 29.77 29.94 -1.02
CA ARG A 290 30.42 30.05 -2.35
C ARG A 290 31.92 29.74 -2.32
N ASN A 291 32.61 30.09 -1.24
CA ASN A 291 34.06 29.99 -1.08
C ASN A 291 34.52 28.80 -0.21
N VAL A 292 33.61 27.86 0.07
CA VAL A 292 33.85 26.71 0.95
C VAL A 292 33.67 25.43 0.14
N ILE A 293 34.64 24.51 0.23
CA ILE A 293 34.50 23.17 -0.33
C ILE A 293 33.35 22.47 0.40
N ALA A 294 32.34 22.01 -0.35
CA ALA A 294 31.10 21.51 0.23
C ALA A 294 31.33 20.18 0.98
N PRO A 295 31.12 20.13 2.31
CA PRO A 295 31.26 18.90 3.08
C PRO A 295 30.04 17.98 2.97
N ASN A 296 28.90 18.48 2.48
CA ASN A 296 27.65 17.72 2.48
C ASN A 296 26.93 17.83 1.13
N ALA A 297 26.34 16.72 0.71
CA ALA A 297 25.39 16.68 -0.41
C ALA A 297 24.32 15.62 -0.17
N PHE A 298 23.10 15.88 -0.66
CA PHE A 298 21.94 15.01 -0.56
C PHE A 298 21.33 14.78 -1.95
N MET A 299 20.92 13.54 -2.22
CA MET A 299 20.17 13.16 -3.41
C MET A 299 18.94 12.32 -3.02
N ALA A 300 17.79 12.61 -3.62
CA ALA A 300 16.62 11.72 -3.58
C ALA A 300 16.47 11.03 -4.94
N CYS A 301 16.53 9.69 -4.93
CA CYS A 301 16.63 8.89 -6.14
C CYS A 301 15.48 7.88 -6.23
N GLU A 302 15.07 7.54 -7.45
CA GLU A 302 14.22 6.39 -7.72
C GLU A 302 14.71 5.56 -8.92
N THR A 303 14.59 4.24 -8.85
CA THR A 303 14.71 3.34 -10.00
C THR A 303 13.35 2.73 -10.31
N ARG A 304 13.14 2.35 -11.58
CA ARG A 304 12.02 1.50 -11.98
C ARG A 304 12.44 0.44 -12.96
N GLY A 305 11.75 -0.69 -12.92
CA GLY A 305 11.82 -1.76 -13.91
C GLY A 305 10.44 -2.32 -14.18
N VAL A 306 10.19 -2.78 -15.41
CA VAL A 306 8.95 -3.51 -15.72
C VAL A 306 8.87 -4.87 -15.03
N THR A 307 9.99 -5.38 -14.53
CA THR A 307 10.05 -6.51 -13.60
C THR A 307 10.93 -6.16 -12.40
N THR A 308 10.80 -6.96 -11.34
CA THR A 308 11.62 -6.84 -10.12
C THR A 308 13.11 -6.96 -10.44
N GLU A 309 13.50 -7.95 -11.25
CA GLU A 309 14.89 -8.21 -11.62
C GLU A 309 15.51 -7.01 -12.38
N LEU A 310 14.71 -6.36 -13.22
CA LEU A 310 15.14 -5.18 -13.96
C LEU A 310 15.29 -3.94 -13.07
N ASN A 311 14.40 -3.78 -12.08
CA ASN A 311 14.57 -2.72 -11.08
C ASN A 311 15.79 -2.98 -10.19
N ASP A 312 16.01 -4.23 -9.78
CA ASP A 312 17.16 -4.62 -8.95
C ASP A 312 18.47 -4.44 -9.70
N PHE A 313 18.51 -4.75 -11.00
CA PHE A 313 19.62 -4.41 -11.88
C PHE A 313 19.95 -2.92 -11.82
N MET A 314 18.93 -2.06 -11.96
CA MET A 314 19.13 -0.60 -11.91
C MET A 314 19.65 -0.15 -10.54
N LYS A 315 19.03 -0.62 -9.45
CA LYS A 315 19.43 -0.26 -8.08
C LYS A 315 20.85 -0.71 -7.80
N ALA A 316 21.22 -1.93 -8.18
CA ALA A 316 22.59 -2.45 -8.02
C ALA A 316 23.62 -1.60 -8.78
N LYS A 317 23.31 -1.14 -10.00
CA LYS A 317 24.18 -0.22 -10.75
C LYS A 317 24.33 1.12 -10.05
N CYS A 318 23.25 1.68 -9.49
CA CYS A 318 23.33 2.89 -8.67
C CYS A 318 24.24 2.69 -7.45
N MET A 319 24.13 1.57 -6.72
CA MET A 319 24.99 1.31 -5.57
C MET A 319 26.47 1.22 -5.94
N ASN A 320 26.80 0.56 -7.06
CA ASN A 320 28.18 0.48 -7.56
C ASN A 320 28.73 1.87 -7.95
N ILE A 321 27.90 2.72 -8.55
CA ILE A 321 28.29 4.09 -8.91
C ILE A 321 28.56 4.92 -7.65
N LEU A 322 27.70 4.84 -6.64
CA LEU A 322 27.89 5.54 -5.37
C LEU A 322 29.22 5.14 -4.71
N GLU A 323 29.49 3.83 -4.65
CA GLU A 323 30.75 3.32 -4.11
C GLU A 323 31.96 3.84 -4.92
N GLY A 324 31.92 3.76 -6.25
CA GLY A 324 33.01 4.23 -7.10
C GLY A 324 33.28 5.74 -6.96
N VAL A 325 32.23 6.55 -7.03
CA VAL A 325 32.30 8.01 -6.87
C VAL A 325 32.81 8.40 -5.48
N SER A 326 32.38 7.69 -4.44
CA SER A 326 32.86 7.93 -3.08
C SER A 326 34.38 7.80 -2.98
N LYS A 327 34.97 6.83 -3.69
CA LYS A 327 36.42 6.60 -3.76
C LYS A 327 37.13 7.67 -4.59
N ILE A 328 36.58 8.07 -5.74
CA ILE A 328 37.15 9.11 -6.62
C ILE A 328 37.29 10.43 -5.85
N HIS A 329 36.26 10.82 -5.10
CA HIS A 329 36.21 12.10 -4.39
C HIS A 329 36.71 12.02 -2.94
N SER A 330 37.09 10.84 -2.46
CA SER A 330 37.50 10.60 -1.06
C SER A 330 36.45 11.07 -0.05
N VAL A 331 35.18 10.79 -0.31
CA VAL A 331 34.04 11.12 0.56
C VAL A 331 33.40 9.85 1.13
N GLY A 332 32.82 9.95 2.32
CA GLY A 332 31.88 8.96 2.82
C GLY A 332 30.51 9.10 2.16
N TYR A 333 29.69 8.06 2.23
CA TYR A 333 28.29 8.14 1.85
C TYR A 333 27.41 7.20 2.68
N SER A 334 26.13 7.53 2.77
CA SER A 334 25.09 6.68 3.34
C SER A 334 23.90 6.60 2.39
N VAL A 335 23.22 5.45 2.38
CA VAL A 335 22.00 5.22 1.60
C VAL A 335 20.89 4.83 2.55
N LYS A 336 19.72 5.44 2.38
CA LYS A 336 18.51 5.11 3.12
C LYS A 336 17.41 4.72 2.14
N ASP A 337 16.91 3.51 2.23
CA ASP A 337 15.73 3.11 1.48
C ASP A 337 14.48 3.79 2.07
N VAL A 338 13.70 4.45 1.21
CA VAL A 338 12.55 5.26 1.59
C VAL A 338 11.24 4.83 0.92
N GLY A 339 11.29 3.74 0.16
CA GLY A 339 10.13 3.07 -0.41
C GLY A 339 10.53 2.10 -1.52
N GLY A 340 9.64 1.20 -1.87
CA GLY A 340 9.81 0.32 -3.01
C GLY A 340 8.82 -0.82 -3.00
N THR A 341 8.56 -1.38 -4.17
CA THR A 341 7.78 -2.60 -4.32
C THR A 341 8.34 -3.45 -5.44
N SER A 342 8.08 -4.75 -5.33
CA SER A 342 8.27 -5.70 -6.41
C SER A 342 7.28 -5.43 -7.54
N GLY A 343 7.63 -5.89 -8.74
CA GLY A 343 6.64 -6.11 -9.78
C GLY A 343 5.93 -7.44 -9.56
N GLY A 344 4.90 -7.71 -10.36
CA GLY A 344 4.12 -8.94 -10.23
C GLY A 344 3.03 -9.06 -11.27
N ASP A 345 2.51 -10.27 -11.38
CA ASP A 345 1.38 -10.66 -12.22
C ASP A 345 0.40 -11.47 -11.39
N SER A 346 -0.89 -11.25 -11.62
CA SER A 346 -1.92 -12.10 -11.05
C SER A 346 -1.79 -13.51 -11.61
N SER A 347 -1.85 -14.51 -10.74
CA SER A 347 -1.87 -15.91 -11.16
C SER A 347 -3.10 -16.20 -12.01
N PRO A 348 -2.96 -16.98 -13.11
CA PRO A 348 -4.09 -17.35 -13.95
C PRO A 348 -5.22 -18.04 -13.17
N PHE A 349 -4.85 -18.84 -12.16
CA PHE A 349 -5.82 -19.52 -11.30
C PHE A 349 -6.72 -18.55 -10.54
N ILE A 350 -6.15 -17.55 -9.85
CA ILE A 350 -6.94 -16.57 -9.10
C ILE A 350 -7.72 -15.65 -10.05
N THR A 351 -7.14 -15.29 -11.20
CA THR A 351 -7.88 -14.56 -12.25
C THR A 351 -9.13 -15.31 -12.70
N ASP A 352 -9.03 -16.63 -12.92
CA ASP A 352 -10.19 -17.47 -13.28
C ASP A 352 -11.21 -17.57 -12.14
N VAL A 353 -10.78 -17.57 -10.88
CA VAL A 353 -11.67 -17.52 -9.71
C VAL A 353 -12.46 -16.20 -9.70
N TYR A 354 -11.79 -15.06 -9.91
CA TYR A 354 -12.46 -13.77 -9.99
C TYR A 354 -13.41 -13.68 -11.18
N GLU A 355 -13.03 -14.20 -12.35
CA GLU A 355 -13.91 -14.25 -13.52
C GLU A 355 -15.18 -15.06 -13.25
N LYS A 356 -15.04 -16.24 -12.63
CA LYS A 356 -16.20 -17.07 -12.25
C LYS A 356 -17.07 -16.39 -11.20
N ALA A 357 -16.47 -15.74 -10.20
CA ALA A 357 -17.19 -14.96 -9.20
C ALA A 357 -18.01 -13.84 -9.86
N ALA A 358 -17.41 -13.13 -10.81
CA ALA A 358 -18.04 -12.04 -11.54
C ALA A 358 -19.21 -12.52 -12.41
N LEU A 359 -19.03 -13.62 -13.15
CA LEU A 359 -20.08 -14.20 -13.99
C LEU A 359 -21.30 -14.69 -13.20
N ALA A 360 -21.10 -15.08 -11.95
CA ALA A 360 -22.15 -15.50 -11.03
C ALA A 360 -22.80 -14.33 -10.27
N SER A 361 -22.13 -13.17 -10.20
CA SER A 361 -22.61 -12.01 -9.44
C SER A 361 -23.77 -11.31 -10.17
N PRO A 362 -24.90 -11.02 -9.49
CA PRO A 362 -25.96 -10.20 -10.04
C PRO A 362 -25.64 -8.70 -10.01
N PHE A 363 -24.51 -8.29 -9.40
CA PHE A 363 -24.08 -6.89 -9.32
C PHE A 363 -23.09 -6.51 -10.43
N ILE A 364 -22.66 -7.49 -11.23
CA ILE A 364 -21.74 -7.29 -12.35
C ILE A 364 -22.52 -7.25 -13.67
N ASP A 365 -22.20 -6.26 -14.48
CA ASP A 365 -22.53 -6.24 -15.89
C ASP A 365 -21.55 -7.13 -16.65
N LYS A 366 -22.05 -8.24 -17.20
CA LYS A 366 -21.24 -9.26 -17.87
C LYS A 366 -20.47 -8.71 -19.07
N ASP A 367 -21.00 -7.70 -19.74
CA ASP A 367 -20.34 -7.05 -20.87
C ASP A 367 -19.21 -6.11 -20.43
N SER A 368 -19.10 -5.86 -19.13
CA SER A 368 -18.07 -5.01 -18.51
C SER A 368 -17.02 -5.83 -17.74
N ILE A 369 -16.95 -7.13 -17.97
CA ILE A 369 -15.90 -8.01 -17.44
C ILE A 369 -14.70 -7.99 -18.39
N VAL A 370 -13.54 -7.66 -17.86
CA VAL A 370 -12.25 -7.72 -18.55
C VAL A 370 -11.38 -8.74 -17.83
N LYS A 371 -10.88 -9.74 -18.56
CA LYS A 371 -10.12 -10.82 -17.94
C LYS A 371 -8.82 -10.34 -17.32
N THR A 372 -8.00 -9.60 -18.07
CA THR A 372 -6.75 -9.03 -17.57
C THR A 372 -6.46 -7.63 -18.10
N CYS A 373 -5.71 -6.83 -17.34
CA CYS A 373 -5.11 -5.60 -17.84
C CYS A 373 -3.68 -5.42 -17.33
N ASP A 374 -2.91 -4.58 -18.02
CA ASP A 374 -1.60 -4.11 -17.55
C ASP A 374 -1.81 -2.92 -16.61
N PHE A 375 -1.26 -2.98 -15.40
CA PHE A 375 -1.47 -1.94 -14.40
C PHE A 375 -0.85 -0.62 -14.82
N GLY A 376 0.39 -0.66 -15.33
CA GLY A 376 1.15 0.52 -15.72
C GLY A 376 1.55 1.43 -14.55
N ALA A 377 1.33 1.00 -13.31
CA ALA A 377 1.61 1.72 -12.07
C ALA A 377 2.29 0.79 -11.04
N CYS A 378 2.58 1.32 -9.85
CA CYS A 378 3.14 0.56 -8.72
C CYS A 378 2.04 0.40 -7.65
N GLU A 379 2.02 -0.73 -6.97
CA GLU A 379 1.16 -1.05 -5.82
C GLU A 379 1.94 -2.07 -4.99
N ASP A 380 1.99 -1.89 -3.67
CA ASP A 380 2.84 -2.74 -2.82
C ASP A 380 2.24 -4.10 -2.47
N PHE A 381 0.96 -4.34 -2.79
CA PHE A 381 0.39 -5.69 -2.87
C PHE A 381 1.20 -6.60 -3.79
N ALA A 382 1.84 -6.08 -4.86
CA ALA A 382 2.70 -6.86 -5.74
C ALA A 382 3.87 -7.52 -4.97
N HIS A 383 4.35 -6.91 -3.89
CA HIS A 383 5.36 -7.50 -3.01
C HIS A 383 4.81 -8.73 -2.26
N PHE A 384 3.61 -8.63 -1.68
CA PHE A 384 2.96 -9.78 -1.04
C PHE A 384 2.64 -10.89 -2.04
N MET A 385 2.13 -10.51 -3.21
CA MET A 385 1.81 -11.39 -4.32
C MET A 385 3.04 -12.19 -4.75
N GLN A 386 4.19 -11.53 -4.94
CA GLN A 386 5.45 -12.19 -5.28
C GLN A 386 5.90 -13.14 -4.16
N ALA A 387 5.83 -12.73 -2.89
CA ALA A 387 6.22 -13.57 -1.75
C ALA A 387 5.37 -14.85 -1.64
N VAL A 388 4.04 -14.74 -1.78
CA VAL A 388 3.12 -15.89 -1.76
C VAL A 388 3.38 -16.83 -2.95
N GLN A 389 3.61 -16.29 -4.15
CA GLN A 389 3.88 -17.12 -5.33
C GLN A 389 5.24 -17.82 -5.24
N ASN A 390 6.26 -17.17 -4.67
CA ASN A 390 7.59 -17.75 -4.47
C ASN A 390 7.59 -18.94 -3.49
N GLN A 391 6.65 -18.98 -2.54
CA GLN A 391 6.47 -20.12 -1.64
C GLN A 391 5.49 -21.19 -2.18
N GLY A 392 5.01 -21.05 -3.42
CA GLY A 392 4.15 -22.02 -4.10
C GLY A 392 2.64 -21.75 -4.00
N GLY A 393 2.22 -20.67 -3.33
CA GLY A 393 0.83 -20.21 -3.30
C GLY A 393 0.39 -19.53 -4.60
N GLN A 394 -0.87 -19.13 -4.67
CA GLN A 394 -1.43 -18.37 -5.78
C GLN A 394 -1.94 -17.02 -5.28
N SER A 395 -1.77 -15.98 -6.07
CA SER A 395 -2.25 -14.65 -5.71
C SER A 395 -2.82 -13.90 -6.91
N GLY A 396 -3.74 -12.98 -6.67
CA GLY A 396 -4.30 -12.17 -7.74
C GLY A 396 -4.97 -10.92 -7.22
N TYR A 397 -4.94 -9.89 -8.07
CA TYR A 397 -5.44 -8.57 -7.79
C TYR A 397 -6.49 -8.17 -8.83
N MET A 398 -7.70 -7.81 -8.40
CA MET A 398 -8.79 -7.40 -9.28
C MET A 398 -9.05 -5.88 -9.18
N MET A 399 -9.68 -5.28 -10.19
CA MET A 399 -10.20 -3.91 -10.09
C MET A 399 -11.71 -3.90 -10.13
N ILE A 400 -12.33 -3.61 -8.98
CA ILE A 400 -13.77 -3.50 -8.82
C ILE A 400 -14.21 -2.19 -9.48
N GLY A 401 -15.07 -2.28 -10.49
CA GLY A 401 -15.50 -1.12 -11.25
C GLY A 401 -16.36 -0.16 -10.44
N ALA A 402 -16.03 1.12 -10.52
CA ALA A 402 -16.81 2.20 -9.90
C ALA A 402 -16.79 3.45 -10.77
N LYS A 403 -17.94 4.11 -10.89
CA LYS A 403 -17.97 5.49 -11.42
C LYS A 403 -17.26 6.40 -10.41
N LEU A 404 -16.28 7.15 -10.91
CA LEU A 404 -15.52 8.12 -10.14
C LEU A 404 -15.98 9.54 -10.48
N GLU A 405 -16.08 10.42 -9.48
CA GLU A 405 -16.36 11.85 -9.69
C GLU A 405 -15.09 12.64 -10.07
N ALA A 406 -13.92 12.17 -9.64
CA ALA A 406 -12.62 12.62 -10.11
C ALA A 406 -11.60 11.46 -10.08
N GLY A 407 -10.45 11.62 -10.73
CA GLY A 407 -9.38 10.63 -10.66
C GLY A 407 -8.79 10.49 -9.25
N HIS A 408 -8.14 9.37 -8.98
CA HIS A 408 -7.39 9.13 -7.74
C HIS A 408 -6.42 10.28 -7.45
N HIS A 409 -6.22 10.56 -6.16
CA HIS A 409 -5.37 11.64 -5.63
C HIS A 409 -5.85 13.07 -5.95
N ASN A 410 -7.08 13.22 -6.44
CA ASN A 410 -7.71 14.52 -6.66
C ASN A 410 -8.52 14.95 -5.43
N GLN A 411 -8.50 16.25 -5.10
CA GLN A 411 -9.30 16.83 -4.00
C GLN A 411 -10.82 16.62 -4.12
N SER A 412 -11.32 16.34 -5.33
CA SER A 412 -12.74 16.06 -5.61
C SER A 412 -13.00 14.57 -5.87
N PHE A 413 -12.06 13.69 -5.51
CA PHE A 413 -12.26 12.25 -5.62
C PHE A 413 -13.43 11.80 -4.77
N ASP A 414 -14.33 11.05 -5.38
CA ASP A 414 -15.38 10.27 -4.74
C ASP A 414 -15.80 9.16 -5.72
N PHE A 415 -16.46 8.12 -5.22
CA PHE A 415 -16.89 6.98 -6.00
C PHE A 415 -18.28 6.51 -5.61
N ASP A 416 -18.98 5.89 -6.58
CA ASP A 416 -20.27 5.26 -6.39
C ASP A 416 -20.22 4.13 -5.35
N GLU A 417 -20.89 4.33 -4.21
CA GLU A 417 -20.88 3.42 -3.05
C GLU A 417 -21.50 2.04 -3.34
N SER A 418 -22.21 1.85 -4.45
CA SER A 418 -22.74 0.53 -4.85
C SER A 418 -21.64 -0.50 -5.11
N CYS A 419 -20.41 -0.05 -5.43
CA CYS A 419 -19.26 -0.95 -5.59
C CYS A 419 -18.86 -1.67 -4.29
N LEU A 420 -19.23 -1.15 -3.10
CA LEU A 420 -18.93 -1.79 -1.82
C LEU A 420 -19.62 -3.15 -1.70
N VAL A 421 -20.91 -3.21 -2.03
CA VAL A 421 -21.67 -4.48 -2.06
C VAL A 421 -21.08 -5.43 -3.10
N THR A 422 -20.69 -4.90 -4.26
CA THR A 422 -20.06 -5.67 -5.34
C THR A 422 -18.75 -6.30 -4.89
N GLY A 423 -17.89 -5.53 -4.19
CA GLY A 423 -16.62 -6.03 -3.66
C GLY A 423 -16.79 -7.14 -2.63
N VAL A 424 -17.73 -6.96 -1.68
CA VAL A 424 -18.05 -8.00 -0.69
C VAL A 424 -18.59 -9.27 -1.37
N ASP A 425 -19.51 -9.14 -2.32
CA ASP A 425 -20.06 -10.28 -3.07
C ASP A 425 -18.98 -11.04 -3.84
N LEU A 426 -18.09 -10.33 -4.55
CA LEU A 426 -17.00 -10.95 -5.33
C LEU A 426 -16.03 -11.72 -4.44
N PHE A 427 -15.55 -11.11 -3.35
CA PHE A 427 -14.64 -11.79 -2.44
C PHE A 427 -15.31 -12.94 -1.70
N LEU A 428 -16.57 -12.81 -1.31
CA LEU A 428 -17.30 -13.89 -0.66
C LEU A 428 -17.49 -15.09 -1.61
N ARG A 429 -17.82 -14.84 -2.88
CA ARG A 429 -17.86 -15.90 -3.91
C ARG A 429 -16.50 -16.57 -4.08
N ALA A 430 -15.42 -15.80 -4.12
CA ALA A 430 -14.07 -16.35 -4.20
C ALA A 430 -13.74 -17.21 -2.95
N ALA A 431 -14.13 -16.77 -1.75
CA ALA A 431 -13.99 -17.54 -0.52
C ALA A 431 -14.72 -18.89 -0.60
N TYR A 432 -15.96 -18.92 -1.12
CA TYR A 432 -16.68 -20.16 -1.37
C TYR A 432 -15.98 -21.06 -2.39
N MET A 433 -15.45 -20.51 -3.48
CA MET A 433 -14.77 -21.32 -4.51
C MET A 433 -13.48 -21.94 -4.01
N LEU A 434 -12.78 -21.27 -3.09
CA LEU A 434 -11.47 -21.70 -2.59
C LEU A 434 -11.56 -22.52 -1.30
N GLY A 435 -12.56 -22.24 -0.46
CA GLY A 435 -12.62 -22.71 0.92
C GLY A 435 -13.94 -23.33 1.35
N ALA A 436 -14.91 -23.56 0.44
CA ALA A 436 -16.14 -24.26 0.80
C ALA A 436 -15.87 -25.72 1.21
N GLN A 437 -16.77 -26.23 2.06
CA GLN A 437 -16.79 -27.63 2.51
C GLN A 437 -16.78 -28.62 1.35
#